data_AF-T2IXF7-F1
#
_entry.id   AF-T2IXF7-F1
#
_cell.length_a   1.000
_cell.length_b   1.000
_cell.length_c   1.000
_cell.angle_alpha   90.00
_cell.angle_beta   90.00
_cell.angle_gamma   90.00
#
_symmetry.space_group_name_H-M   'P 1'
#
loop_
_entity.id
_entity.type
_entity.pdbx_description
1 polymer ?
#
loop_
_entity_poly.entity_id
_entity_poly.type
_entity_poly.pdbx_seq_one_letter_code
_entity_poly.pdbx_strand_id
1 'polypeptide(L)' 'MRFLYSFLEVKDSQGRALSAITEGLLQELPPNSENFVGKVKIPSALINDSQTLSFNLTDYPDQKLQLNIAQIPVIR' A
#
# COMPACT_ATOMS: atom_id res chain seq x y z
N MET A 1 2.76 -2.18 18.07
CA MET A 1 2.01 -2.30 16.81
C MET A 1 2.97 -2.00 15.68
N ARG A 2 3.06 -2.88 14.68
CA ARG A 2 4.05 -2.80 13.60
C ARG A 2 3.37 -2.97 12.25
N PHE A 3 3.77 -2.18 11.27
CA PHE A 3 3.31 -2.33 9.89
C PHE A 3 4.43 -2.93 9.05
N LEU A 4 4.23 -4.17 8.61
CA LEU A 4 5.16 -4.83 7.73
C LEU A 4 4.75 -4.54 6.28
N TYR A 5 5.44 -3.63 5.59
CA TYR A 5 5.09 -3.29 4.21
C TYR A 5 5.33 -4.43 3.21
N SER A 6 6.00 -5.50 3.62
CA SER A 6 5.96 -6.78 2.89
C SER A 6 4.54 -7.33 2.74
N PHE A 7 3.60 -6.89 3.58
CA PHE A 7 2.18 -7.24 3.54
C PHE A 7 1.33 -6.14 2.91
N LEU A 8 1.94 -5.11 2.31
CA LEU A 8 1.19 -4.13 1.54
C LEU A 8 0.60 -4.84 0.31
N GLU A 9 -0.70 -5.03 0.35
CA GLU A 9 -1.46 -5.55 -0.78
C GLU A 9 -1.81 -4.38 -1.70
N VAL A 10 -1.36 -4.45 -2.94
CA VAL A 10 -1.76 -3.55 -4.01
C VAL A 10 -2.63 -4.33 -4.97
N LYS A 11 -3.85 -3.85 -5.22
CA LYS A 11 -4.79 -4.46 -6.17
C LYS A 11 -5.21 -3.48 -7.24
N ASP A 12 -5.42 -4.01 -8.44
CA ASP A 12 -5.97 -3.27 -9.57
C ASP A 12 -7.51 -3.17 -9.51
N SER A 13 -8.10 -2.51 -10.51
CA SER A 13 -9.56 -2.32 -10.58
C SER A 13 -10.36 -3.62 -10.74
N GLN A 14 -9.70 -4.73 -11.11
CA GLN A 14 -10.30 -6.07 -11.21
C GLN A 14 -10.04 -6.91 -9.95
N GLY A 15 -9.41 -6.34 -8.91
CA GLY A 15 -9.03 -7.02 -7.68
C GLY A 15 -7.79 -7.91 -7.81
N ARG A 16 -7.05 -7.84 -8.93
CA ARG A 16 -5.81 -8.60 -9.14
C ARG A 16 -4.68 -7.98 -8.35
N ALA A 17 -3.93 -8.80 -7.62
CA ALA A 17 -2.77 -8.34 -6.87
C ALA A 17 -1.64 -7.92 -7.83
N LEU A 18 -1.02 -6.77 -7.56
CA LEU A 18 0.11 -6.23 -8.30
C LEU A 18 1.36 -6.24 -7.42
N SER A 19 2.49 -6.56 -8.02
CA SER A 19 3.78 -6.37 -7.36
C SER A 19 4.08 -4.89 -7.18
N ALA A 20 4.54 -4.53 -5.98
CA ALA A 20 4.95 -3.17 -5.65
C ALA A 20 6.23 -3.19 -4.82
N ILE A 21 7.03 -2.15 -4.98
CA ILE A 21 8.25 -1.92 -4.20
C ILE A 21 7.97 -0.74 -3.26
N THR A 22 8.23 -0.93 -1.98
CA THR A 22 8.10 0.13 -0.99
C THR A 22 9.47 0.72 -0.65
N GLU A 23 9.57 2.04 -0.64
CA GLU A 23 10.80 2.76 -0.33
C GLU A 23 10.54 3.81 0.75
N GLY A 24 11.36 3.75 1.81
CA GLY A 24 11.29 4.73 2.89
C GLY A 24 9.92 4.80 3.52
N LEU A 25 9.27 3.65 3.78
CA LEU A 25 8.07 3.51 4.62
C LEU A 25 8.50 2.99 6.02
N LEU A 26 8.01 3.58 7.13
CA LEU A 26 8.45 3.23 8.51
C LEU A 26 7.86 1.91 8.99
N GLN A 27 8.70 0.95 9.36
CA GLN A 27 8.22 -0.36 9.83
C GLN A 27 7.35 -0.24 11.11
N GLU A 28 7.56 0.81 11.90
CA GLU A 28 6.82 1.08 13.14
C GLU A 28 6.27 2.50 13.12
N LEU A 29 5.01 2.67 13.52
CA LEU A 29 4.45 4.00 13.70
C LEU A 29 5.11 4.66 14.93
N PRO A 30 5.72 5.83 14.77
CA PRO A 30 6.33 6.52 15.88
C PRO A 30 5.25 7.09 16.81
N PRO A 31 5.51 7.17 18.13
CA PRO A 31 4.52 7.56 19.12
C PRO A 31 4.16 9.06 19.09
N ASN A 32 4.92 9.88 18.37
CA ASN A 32 4.87 11.34 18.38
C ASN A 32 3.91 11.95 17.34
N SER A 33 3.06 11.14 16.69
CA SER A 33 2.10 11.60 15.67
C SER A 33 2.72 12.38 14.50
N GLU A 34 4.02 12.22 14.25
CA GLU A 34 4.67 12.85 13.11
C GLU A 34 4.19 12.25 11.78
N ASN A 35 4.01 13.11 10.79
CA ASN A 35 3.69 12.69 9.43
C ASN A 35 4.92 12.06 8.80
N PHE A 36 4.73 10.88 8.20
CA PHE A 36 5.79 10.19 7.50
C PHE A 36 5.41 9.91 6.05
N VAL A 37 6.39 10.05 5.16
CA VAL A 37 6.21 9.92 3.71
C VAL A 37 7.14 8.84 3.19
N GLY A 38 6.58 7.86 2.50
CA GLY A 38 7.33 6.91 1.70
C GLY A 38 6.74 6.77 0.30
N LYS A 39 7.36 5.91 -0.50
CA LYS A 39 6.99 5.69 -1.90
C LYS A 39 6.58 4.24 -2.13
N VAL A 40 5.55 4.06 -2.95
CA VAL A 40 5.15 2.76 -3.49
C VAL A 40 5.37 2.84 -5.00
N LYS A 41 6.27 2.02 -5.53
CA LYS A 41 6.59 1.93 -6.95
C LYS A 41 5.94 0.68 -7.53
N ILE A 42 5.15 0.86 -8.59
CA ILE A 42 4.48 -0.22 -9.29
C ILE A 42 4.99 -0.20 -10.74
N PRO A 43 5.52 -1.31 -11.28
CA PRO A 43 5.90 -1.39 -12.68
C PRO A 43 4.73 -1.04 -13.60
N SER A 44 4.93 -0.09 -14.52
CA SER A 44 3.86 0.44 -15.40
C SER A 44 3.18 -0.65 -16.25
N ALA A 45 3.94 -1.67 -16.67
CA ALA A 45 3.42 -2.82 -17.41
C ALA A 45 2.31 -3.58 -16.67
N LEU A 46 2.25 -3.50 -15.33
CA LEU A 46 1.23 -4.13 -14.50
C LEU A 46 -0.05 -3.27 -14.38
N ILE A 47 -0.01 -2.00 -14.80
CA ILE A 47 -1.10 -1.02 -14.64
C ILE A 47 -1.76 -0.68 -15.99
N ASN A 48 -1.39 -1.36 -17.08
CA ASN A 48 -1.76 -0.99 -18.46
C ASN A 48 -3.27 -0.89 -18.73
N ASP A 49 -4.13 -1.56 -17.97
CA ASP A 49 -5.59 -1.47 -18.13
C ASP A 49 -6.31 -1.04 -16.84
N SER A 50 -5.56 -0.76 -15.77
CA SER A 50 -6.18 -0.41 -14.49
C SER A 50 -6.56 1.06 -14.45
N GLN A 51 -7.83 1.32 -14.12
CA GLN A 51 -8.34 2.69 -13.94
C GLN A 51 -8.13 3.16 -12.50
N THR A 52 -8.18 2.23 -11.55
CA THR A 52 -8.02 2.50 -10.13
C THR A 52 -7.12 1.48 -9.47
N LEU A 53 -6.51 1.85 -8.35
CA LEU A 53 -5.77 0.97 -7.47
C LEU A 53 -6.41 0.97 -6.08
N SER A 54 -6.16 -0.10 -5.34
CA SER A 54 -6.46 -0.16 -3.92
C SER A 54 -5.28 -0.70 -3.14
N PHE A 55 -4.99 -0.05 -2.02
CA PHE A 55 -3.93 -0.42 -1.10
C PHE A 55 -4.56 -0.90 0.19
N ASN A 56 -4.06 -2.03 0.69
CA ASN A 56 -4.47 -2.59 1.96
C ASN A 56 -3.23 -3.00 2.76
N LEU A 57 -3.18 -2.61 4.01
CA LEU A 57 -2.09 -2.95 4.92
C LEU A 57 -2.66 -3.20 6.31
N THR A 58 -2.36 -4.36 6.87
CA THR A 58 -2.74 -4.74 8.23
C THR A 58 -1.54 -4.68 9.16
N ASP A 59 -1.81 -4.45 10.45
CA ASP A 59 -0.78 -4.54 11.48
C ASP A 59 -0.41 -5.99 11.81
N TYR A 60 0.79 -6.18 12.36
CA TYR A 60 1.31 -7.50 12.75
C TYR A 60 1.60 -7.58 14.26
N PRO A 61 1.40 -8.74 14.93
CA PRO A 61 0.87 -10.01 14.37
C PRO A 61 -0.65 -10.13 14.33
N ASP A 62 -1.35 -9.29 15.09
CA ASP A 62 -2.76 -9.48 15.40
C ASP A 62 -3.73 -9.12 14.26
N GLN A 63 -3.30 -8.35 13.25
CA GLN A 63 -4.12 -7.91 12.09
C GLN A 63 -5.46 -7.26 12.48
N LYS A 64 -5.48 -6.48 13.56
CA LYS A 64 -6.68 -5.79 14.07
C LYS A 64 -6.87 -4.41 13.46
N LEU A 65 -5.78 -3.75 13.09
CA LEU A 65 -5.80 -2.44 12.46
C LEU A 65 -5.56 -2.60 10.96
N GLN A 66 -6.44 -2.00 10.18
CA GLN A 66 -6.38 -2.03 8.73
C GLN A 66 -6.29 -0.61 8.19
N LEU A 67 -5.25 -0.36 7.39
CA LEU A 67 -5.13 0.82 6.56
C LEU A 67 -5.61 0.44 5.16
N ASN A 68 -6.76 0.97 4.77
CA ASN A 68 -7.33 0.74 3.45
C ASN A 68 -7.47 2.07 2.72
N ILE A 69 -6.90 2.13 1.51
CA ILE A 69 -7.10 3.23 0.58
C ILE A 69 -7.62 2.61 -0.72
N ALA A 70 -8.89 2.83 -1.02
CA ALA A 70 -9.51 2.34 -2.23
C ALA A 70 -9.64 3.45 -3.28
N GLN A 71 -9.89 3.04 -4.53
CA GLN A 71 -10.25 3.96 -5.62
C GLN A 71 -9.17 5.02 -5.93
N ILE A 72 -7.89 4.68 -5.78
CA ILE A 72 -6.78 5.55 -6.17
C ILE A 72 -6.79 5.67 -7.69
N PRO A 73 -7.10 6.83 -8.30
CA PRO A 73 -7.19 6.95 -9.74
C PRO A 73 -5.80 6.83 -10.38
N VAL A 74 -5.70 6.07 -11.46
CA VAL A 74 -4.50 6.01 -12.30
C VAL A 74 -4.62 7.09 -13.37
N ILE A 75 -3.83 8.15 -13.24
CA ILE A 75 -3.75 9.24 -14.21
C ILE A 75 -2.51 9.02 -15.10
N ARG A 76 -2.67 9.17 -16.41
CA ARG A 76 -1.60 9.04 -17.41
C ARG A 76 -1.20 10.40 -17.96
#